data_AF-A0A382B9R1-F1
#
_entry.id   AF-A0A382B9R1-F1
#
_cell.length_a   1.000
_cell.length_b   1.000
_cell.length_c   1.000
_cell.angle_alpha   90.00
_cell.angle_beta   90.00
_cell.angle_gamma   90.00
#
_symmetry.space_group_name_H-M   'P 1'
#
loop_
_entity.id
_entity.type
_entity.pdbx_description
1 polymer ?
#
loop_
_entity_poly.entity_id
_entity_poly.type
_entity_poly.pdbx_seq_one_letter_code
_entity_poly.pdbx_strand_id
1 'polypeptide(L)' 'WNATNDRNEPVSAGLYLYTIQTGKFRQTKKMILLK' A
#
# COMPACT_ATOMS: atom_id res chain seq x y z
N TRP A 1 -4.69 -4.93 1.24
CA TRP A 1 -3.36 -5.43 0.83
C TRP A 1 -2.95 -6.54 1.78
N ASN A 2 -2.30 -7.57 1.26
CA ASN A 2 -1.95 -8.84 1.93
C ASN A 2 -0.44 -8.98 2.19
N ALA A 3 0.31 -7.87 2.24
CA ALA A 3 1.76 -7.84 2.46
C ALA A 3 2.60 -8.58 1.39
N THR A 4 2.09 -8.75 0.17
CA THR A 4 2.84 -9.30 -0.98
C THR A 4 2.96 -8.29 -2.12
N ASN A 5 4.01 -8.43 -2.95
CA ASN A 5 4.16 -7.70 -4.21
C ASN A 5 3.34 -8.35 -5.35
N ASP A 6 3.48 -7.80 -6.55
CA ASP A 6 2.86 -8.28 -7.79
C ASP A 6 3.33 -9.67 -8.24
N ARG A 7 4.47 -10.13 -7.72
CA ARG A 7 5.01 -11.50 -7.92
C ARG A 7 4.57 -12.47 -6.82
N ASN A 8 3.66 -12.06 -5.94
CA ASN A 8 3.23 -12.79 -4.74
C ASN A 8 4.34 -13.03 -3.70
N GLU A 9 5.44 -12.27 -3.75
CA GLU A 9 6.53 -12.37 -2.77
C GLU A 9 6.21 -11.49 -1.55
N PRO A 10 6.48 -11.95 -0.31
CA PRO A 10 6.33 -11.13 0.89
C PRO A 10 7.22 -9.89 0.83
N VAL A 11 6.73 -8.76 1.32
CA VAL A 11 7.52 -7.52 1.42
C VAL A 11 7.99 -7.24 2.85
N SER A 12 8.95 -6.33 2.99
CA SER A 12 9.53 -5.94 4.29
C SER A 12 8.56 -5.14 5.16
N ALA A 13 8.75 -5.20 6.48
CA ALA A 13 8.11 -4.25 7.40
C ALA A 13 8.46 -2.80 7.02
N GLY A 14 7.52 -1.87 7.16
CA GLY A 14 7.74 -0.49 6.76
C GLY A 14 6.48 0.33 6.55
N LEU A 15 6.69 1.57 6.12
CA LEU A 15 5.65 2.51 5.74
C LEU A 15 5.32 2.38 4.25
N TYR A 16 4.04 2.18 3.95
CA TYR A 16 3.52 2.09 2.60
C TYR A 16 2.55 3.23 2.35
N LEU A 17 2.72 3.92 1.22
CA LEU A 17 1.80 4.96 0.76
C LEU A 17 0.96 4.41 -0.39
N TYR A 18 -0.33 4.72 -0.38
CA TYR A 18 -1.22 4.39 -1.49
C TYR A 18 -2.16 5.56 -1.78
N THR A 19 -2.60 5.65 -3.04
CA THR A 19 -3.53 6.69 -3.49
C THR A 19 -4.81 6.04 -3.98
N ILE A 20 -5.95 6.53 -3.51
CA ILE A 20 -7.26 6.23 -4.08
C ILE A 20 -7.61 7.35 -5.05
N GLN A 21 -7.88 7.00 -6.31
CA GLN A 21 -8.25 7.95 -7.36
C GLN A 21 -9.54 7.52 -8.06
N THR A 22 -10.51 8.43 -8.17
CA THR A 22 -11.73 8.25 -8.97
C THR A 22 -12.20 9.60 -9.53
N GLY A 23 -12.23 9.75 -10.86
CA GLY A 23 -12.49 11.05 -11.50
C GLY A 23 -11.56 12.15 -10.97
N LYS A 24 -12.15 13.18 -10.34
CA LYS A 24 -11.41 14.29 -9.70
C LYS A 24 -11.02 14.03 -8.23
N PHE A 25 -11.51 12.95 -7.63
CA PHE A 25 -11.17 12.59 -6.25
C PHE A 25 -9.78 11.96 -6.21
N ARG A 26 -8.93 12.48 -5.34
CA ARG A 26 -7.59 11.94 -5.05
C ARG A 26 -7.32 12.02 -3.56
N GLN A 27 -7.00 10.88 -2.95
CA GLN A 27 -6.58 10.84 -1.56
C GLN A 27 -5.39 9.90 -1.38
N THR A 28 -4.30 10.42 -0.82
CA THR A 28 -3.15 9.62 -0.39
C THR A 28 -3.35 9.19 1.06
N LYS A 29 -3.06 7.93 1.35
CA LYS A 29 -3.13 7.33 2.70
C LYS A 29 -1.83 6.59 2.99
N LYS A 30 -1.56 6.41 4.29
CA LYS A 30 -0.42 5.65 4.79
C LYS A 30 -0.89 4.36 5.45
N MET A 31 -0.07 3.32 5.37
CA MET A 31 -0.26 2.01 5.99
C MET A 31 1.08 1.57 6.57
N ILE A 32 1.06 0.98 7.76
CA ILE A 32 2.27 0.49 8.43
C ILE A 32 2.19 -1.03 8.49
N LEU A 33 3.23 -1.70 8.01
CA LEU A 33 3.42 -3.14 8.20
C LEU A 33 4.41 -3.35 9.35
N LEU A 34 3.94 -3.94 10.44
CA LEU A 34 4.76 -4.44 11.54
C LEU A 34 4.94 -5.95 11.36
N LYS A 35 6.13 -6.48 11.65
CA LYS A 35 6.45 -7.91 11.54
C LYS A 35 6.82 -8.46 12.90
#